data_AF-A0A6M0BE39-F1
#
_entry.id   AF-A0A6M0BE39-F1
#
_cell.length_a   1.000
_cell.length_b   1.000
_cell.length_c   1.000
_cell.angle_alpha   90.00
_cell.angle_beta   90.00
_cell.angle_gamma   90.00
#
_symmetry.space_group_name_H-M   'P 1'
#
loop_
_entity.id
_entity.type
_entity.pdbx_description
1 polymer ?
#
loop_
_entity_poly.entity_id
_entity_poly.type
_entity_poly.pdbx_seq_one_letter_code
_entity_poly.pdbx_strand_id
1 'polypeptide(L)'
;MPSIFPGMDPYLEHPDLWPEVHHWLISLIAECLIPQVRPKYKVAIEKRIYPVNTTNQDDVLLVGIPDVTVKRQPNPPDAPSSKVAVAPPSTKPVTVIVPMPEEIKQGYLEVRDMTTGSVVTAIEVLSPVNKRSGEGRETYLKKRQRVLGSLTNLVEIDLLRWWKPMPLLDNTIESDYRVLVSREERRPRAELYTCNLPEQLPTFSLPLRPEDSEPIVDLQAIINSVYERGGYDYQLDYDQEPVPAFSENNRIWAKELLKTGI
;
A
#
# COMPACT_ATOMS: atom_id res chain seq x y z
N MET A 1 -15.00 -11.71 -13.59
CA MET A 1 -15.91 -12.10 -12.48
C MET A 1 -15.70 -11.14 -11.32
N PRO A 2 -16.69 -10.89 -10.45
CA PRO A 2 -16.46 -10.12 -9.23
C PRO A 2 -15.58 -10.92 -8.25
N SER A 3 -14.99 -10.22 -7.27
CA SER A 3 -14.29 -10.89 -6.17
C SER A 3 -15.22 -11.84 -5.42
N ILE A 4 -14.69 -13.00 -5.01
CA ILE A 4 -15.39 -13.97 -4.17
C ILE A 4 -15.51 -13.44 -2.73
N PHE A 5 -14.56 -12.61 -2.30
CA PHE A 5 -14.54 -12.03 -0.97
C PHE A 5 -15.59 -10.91 -0.85
N PRO A 6 -16.36 -10.85 0.25
CA PRO A 6 -17.40 -9.84 0.42
C PRO A 6 -16.84 -8.43 0.55
N GLY A 7 -15.63 -8.32 1.10
CA GLY A 7 -14.93 -7.08 1.44
C GLY A 7 -13.72 -6.82 0.55
N MET A 8 -12.59 -6.55 1.21
CA MET A 8 -11.27 -6.57 0.59
C MET A 8 -10.90 -8.01 0.22
N ASP A 9 -10.34 -8.21 -0.98
CA ASP A 9 -9.73 -9.49 -1.33
C ASP A 9 -8.30 -9.56 -0.74
N PRO A 10 -8.03 -10.48 0.20
CA PRO A 10 -6.74 -10.60 0.88
C PRO A 10 -5.56 -10.93 -0.05
N TYR A 11 -5.82 -11.46 -1.25
CA TYR A 11 -4.77 -11.79 -2.22
C TYR A 11 -4.22 -10.55 -2.92
N LEU A 12 -5.01 -9.47 -3.00
CA LEU A 12 -4.57 -8.18 -3.55
C LEU A 12 -3.49 -7.50 -2.70
N GLU A 13 -3.36 -7.89 -1.43
CA GLU A 13 -2.34 -7.39 -0.50
C GLU A 13 -0.93 -7.91 -0.80
N HIS A 14 -0.80 -8.85 -1.76
CA HIS A 14 0.49 -9.41 -2.11
C HIS A 14 1.48 -8.29 -2.50
N PRO A 15 2.71 -8.29 -1.98
CA PRO A 15 3.69 -7.22 -2.21
C PRO A 15 3.96 -6.89 -3.68
N ASP A 16 3.88 -7.90 -4.56
CA ASP A 16 4.06 -7.71 -6.01
C ASP A 16 2.84 -7.11 -6.71
N LEU A 17 1.63 -7.28 -6.16
CA LEU A 17 0.38 -6.77 -6.71
C LEU A 17 0.00 -5.41 -6.12
N TRP A 18 0.31 -5.20 -4.83
CA TRP A 18 -0.10 -4.02 -4.09
C TRP A 18 0.29 -2.69 -4.75
N PRO A 19 1.48 -2.51 -5.37
CA PRO A 19 1.81 -1.26 -6.05
C PRO A 19 0.82 -0.89 -7.16
N GLU A 20 0.35 -1.87 -7.91
CA GLU A 20 -0.67 -1.66 -8.94
C GLU A 20 -2.06 -1.42 -8.33
N VAL A 21 -2.47 -2.24 -7.36
CA VAL A 21 -3.73 -2.09 -6.61
C VAL A 21 -3.82 -0.69 -5.98
N HIS A 22 -2.73 -0.23 -5.36
CA HIS A 22 -2.60 1.09 -4.74
C HIS A 22 -2.77 2.22 -5.76
N HIS A 23 -2.16 2.08 -6.95
CA HIS A 23 -2.31 3.05 -8.02
C HIS A 23 -3.76 3.13 -8.54
N TRP A 24 -4.40 1.97 -8.74
CA TRP A 24 -5.81 1.91 -9.13
C TRP A 24 -6.72 2.53 -8.08
N LEU A 25 -6.52 2.21 -6.80
CA LEU A 25 -7.28 2.78 -5.69
C LEU A 25 -7.25 4.31 -5.70
N ILE A 26 -6.06 4.90 -5.79
CA ILE A 26 -5.89 6.36 -5.82
C ILE A 26 -6.63 6.97 -7.02
N SER A 27 -6.48 6.35 -8.19
CA SER A 27 -7.08 6.84 -9.43
C SER A 27 -8.61 6.78 -9.37
N LEU A 28 -9.17 5.67 -8.85
CA LEU A 28 -10.61 5.46 -8.76
C LEU A 28 -11.26 6.28 -7.64
N ILE A 29 -10.58 6.49 -6.51
CA ILE A 29 -11.02 7.44 -5.48
C ILE A 29 -11.09 8.85 -6.10
N ALA A 30 -10.09 9.26 -6.88
CA ALA A 30 -10.14 10.55 -7.56
C ALA A 30 -11.29 10.63 -8.57
N GLU A 31 -11.47 9.61 -9.42
CA GLU A 31 -12.58 9.51 -10.39
C GLU A 31 -13.94 9.64 -9.70
N CYS A 32 -14.13 8.97 -8.55
CA CYS A 32 -15.35 9.01 -7.75
C CYS A 32 -15.60 10.38 -7.11
N LEU A 33 -14.56 11.04 -6.59
CA LEU A 33 -14.68 12.30 -5.87
C LEU A 33 -14.86 13.51 -6.80
N ILE A 34 -14.20 13.51 -7.95
CA ILE A 34 -14.15 14.66 -8.86
C ILE A 34 -15.54 15.21 -9.22
N PRO A 35 -16.53 14.40 -9.64
CA PRO A 35 -17.87 14.90 -9.95
C PRO A 35 -18.60 15.50 -8.75
N GLN A 36 -18.33 14.99 -7.55
CA GLN A 36 -19.04 15.36 -6.31
C GLN A 36 -18.54 16.68 -5.72
N VAL A 37 -17.27 17.05 -5.96
CA VAL A 37 -16.65 18.23 -5.34
C VAL A 37 -16.49 19.42 -6.29
N ARG A 38 -16.81 19.23 -7.58
CA ARG A 38 -16.80 20.30 -8.58
C ARG A 38 -17.98 21.27 -8.37
N PRO A 39 -17.82 22.56 -8.72
CA PRO A 39 -16.60 23.19 -9.24
C PRO A 39 -15.69 23.78 -8.15
N LYS A 40 -16.13 23.83 -6.88
CA LYS A 40 -15.43 24.52 -5.80
C LYS A 40 -14.06 23.92 -5.49
N TYR A 41 -13.93 22.59 -5.64
CA TYR A 41 -12.72 21.87 -5.33
C TYR A 41 -12.14 21.13 -6.54
N LYS A 42 -10.82 20.95 -6.50
CA LYS A 42 -10.07 20.04 -7.36
C LYS A 42 -9.51 18.91 -6.53
N VAL A 43 -9.63 17.68 -7.05
CA VAL A 43 -8.90 16.52 -6.54
C VAL A 43 -7.58 16.42 -7.29
N ALA A 44 -6.46 16.49 -6.59
CA ALA A 44 -5.11 16.39 -7.12
C ALA A 44 -4.49 15.04 -6.73
N ILE A 45 -3.94 14.32 -7.72
CA ILE A 45 -3.12 13.13 -7.51
C ILE A 45 -1.66 13.59 -7.45
N GLU A 46 -1.08 13.57 -6.25
CA GLU A 46 0.30 13.97 -6.01
C GLU A 46 1.20 12.75 -5.84
N LYS A 47 2.52 12.91 -6.06
CA LYS A 47 3.50 11.84 -5.92
C LYS A 47 4.58 12.21 -4.91
N ARG A 48 5.03 11.22 -4.14
CA ARG A 48 6.16 11.34 -3.21
C ARG A 48 7.19 10.26 -3.47
N ILE A 49 8.46 10.61 -3.33
CA ILE A 49 9.57 9.67 -3.45
C ILE A 49 10.06 9.31 -2.05
N TYR A 50 10.20 8.03 -1.78
CA TYR A 50 10.84 7.49 -0.58
C TYR A 50 12.17 6.83 -0.97
N PRO A 51 13.29 7.22 -0.36
CA PRO A 51 14.53 6.47 -0.49
C PRO A 51 14.41 5.15 0.27
N VAL A 52 14.87 4.06 -0.34
CA VAL A 52 14.98 2.74 0.28
C VAL A 52 16.43 2.30 0.21
N ASN A 53 17.01 2.02 1.37
CA ASN A 53 18.36 1.48 1.47
C ASN A 53 18.28 -0.05 1.42
N THR A 54 18.72 -0.65 0.32
CA THR A 54 18.78 -2.11 0.09
C THR A 54 19.82 -2.85 0.94
N THR A 55 20.35 -2.22 1.99
CA THR A 55 21.31 -2.82 2.92
C THR A 55 20.72 -3.93 3.79
N ASN A 56 19.41 -3.97 4.00
CA ASN A 56 18.73 -5.07 4.68
C ASN A 56 18.04 -5.94 3.61
N GLN A 57 18.29 -7.25 3.61
CA GLN A 57 17.68 -8.19 2.65
C GLN A 57 16.14 -8.18 2.70
N ASP A 58 15.56 -7.78 3.84
CA ASP A 58 14.11 -7.62 4.02
C ASP A 58 13.52 -6.40 3.28
N ASP A 59 14.36 -5.42 2.89
CA ASP A 59 13.92 -4.20 2.21
C ASP A 59 13.70 -4.42 0.70
N VAL A 60 14.46 -5.34 0.08
CA VAL A 60 14.48 -5.61 -1.38
C VAL A 60 13.38 -6.59 -1.82
N LEU A 61 13.09 -7.60 -1.00
CA LEU A 61 12.22 -8.74 -1.37
C LEU A 61 10.72 -8.41 -1.45
N LEU A 62 10.29 -7.20 -1.10
CA LEU A 62 8.88 -6.85 -0.94
C LEU A 62 8.44 -5.63 -1.78
N VAL A 63 9.32 -5.13 -2.64
CA VAL A 63 9.02 -4.00 -3.55
C VAL A 63 8.57 -4.50 -4.93
N GLY A 64 8.54 -5.82 -5.16
CA GLY A 64 8.09 -6.40 -6.43
C GLY A 64 8.81 -5.82 -7.64
N ILE A 65 10.11 -5.50 -7.49
CA ILE A 65 10.94 -5.08 -8.61
C ILE A 65 11.45 -6.37 -9.26
N PRO A 66 10.96 -6.75 -10.45
CA PRO A 66 11.46 -7.94 -11.11
C PRO A 66 12.79 -7.57 -11.77
N ASP A 67 13.89 -7.77 -11.05
CA ASP A 67 15.21 -7.77 -11.67
C ASP A 67 15.39 -9.08 -12.46
N VAL A 68 14.99 -9.07 -13.73
CA VAL A 68 15.28 -10.15 -14.68
C VAL A 68 16.78 -10.19 -14.93
N THR A 69 17.51 -10.94 -14.09
CA THR A 69 18.91 -11.30 -14.37
C THR A 69 18.99 -12.77 -14.76
N VAL A 70 18.93 -13.05 -16.07
CA VAL A 70 19.24 -14.37 -16.63
C VAL A 70 20.73 -14.67 -16.39
N LYS A 71 21.06 -15.39 -15.33
CA LYS A 71 22.42 -15.92 -15.13
C LYS A 71 22.64 -17.10 -16.08
N ARG A 72 23.28 -16.84 -17.22
CA ARG A 72 23.88 -17.86 -18.08
C ARG A 72 25.09 -18.45 -17.36
N GLN A 73 24.98 -19.67 -16.84
CA GLN A 73 26.14 -20.42 -16.33
C GLN A 73 27.11 -20.76 -17.47
N PRO A 74 28.41 -20.42 -17.38
CA PRO A 74 29.42 -21.01 -18.24
C PRO A 74 29.86 -22.36 -17.64
N ASN A 75 29.68 -23.44 -18.39
CA ASN A 75 30.28 -24.74 -18.06
C ASN A 75 31.82 -24.63 -18.06
N PRO A 76 32.53 -25.21 -17.09
CA PRO A 76 33.99 -25.30 -17.14
C PRO A 76 34.43 -26.45 -18.07
N PRO A 77 35.52 -26.29 -18.84
CA PRO A 77 36.16 -27.39 -19.55
C PRO A 77 37.16 -28.14 -18.65
N ASP A 78 37.27 -29.45 -18.88
CA ASP A 78 38.15 -30.38 -18.18
C ASP A 78 39.66 -30.27 -18.51
N ALA A 79 40.47 -30.66 -17.50
CA ALA A 79 41.84 -31.23 -17.52
C ALA A 79 43.08 -30.29 -17.64
N PRO A 80 44.34 -30.76 -17.37
CA PRO A 80 44.86 -31.45 -16.16
C PRO A 80 46.15 -30.81 -15.56
N SER A 81 46.51 -31.24 -14.34
CA SER A 81 47.81 -31.25 -13.60
C SER A 81 49.09 -30.58 -14.16
N SER A 82 49.70 -29.66 -13.35
CA SER A 82 51.09 -29.73 -12.81
C SER A 82 51.93 -28.42 -12.81
N LYS A 83 52.67 -28.24 -11.70
CA LYS A 83 53.79 -27.32 -11.36
C LYS A 83 53.46 -25.96 -10.73
N VAL A 84 53.86 -25.86 -9.45
CA VAL A 84 53.73 -24.70 -8.56
C VAL A 84 54.95 -23.79 -8.68
N ALA A 85 54.73 -22.55 -9.09
CA ALA A 85 55.60 -21.41 -8.84
C ALA A 85 54.84 -20.45 -7.92
N VAL A 86 55.44 -20.07 -6.79
CA VAL A 86 54.81 -19.14 -5.83
C VAL A 86 54.96 -17.72 -6.37
N ALA A 87 53.97 -17.27 -7.14
CA ALA A 87 53.77 -15.86 -7.45
C ALA A 87 53.22 -15.15 -6.20
N PRO A 88 53.56 -13.86 -5.96
CA PRO A 88 52.89 -13.07 -4.92
C PRO A 88 51.38 -13.10 -5.18
N PRO A 89 50.51 -13.11 -4.14
CA PRO A 89 49.07 -13.17 -4.34
C PRO A 89 48.65 -11.95 -5.18
N SER A 90 48.37 -12.17 -6.46
CA SER A 90 47.76 -11.12 -7.28
C SER A 90 46.36 -10.93 -6.71
N THR A 91 46.10 -9.81 -6.05
CA THR A 91 44.76 -9.44 -5.62
C THR A 91 43.93 -9.23 -6.88
N LYS A 92 43.22 -10.29 -7.30
CA LYS A 92 42.28 -10.21 -8.41
C LYS A 92 40.99 -9.56 -7.89
N PRO A 93 40.46 -8.53 -8.58
CA PRO A 93 39.21 -7.93 -8.16
C PRO A 93 38.11 -8.99 -8.20
N VAL A 94 37.38 -9.12 -7.08
CA VAL A 94 36.17 -9.92 -7.00
C VAL A 94 35.01 -8.98 -7.27
N THR A 95 34.21 -9.28 -8.29
CA THR A 95 32.96 -8.56 -8.53
C THR A 95 32.01 -8.83 -7.38
N VAL A 96 31.71 -7.79 -6.60
CA VAL A 96 30.71 -7.83 -5.53
C VAL A 96 29.52 -6.98 -5.94
N ILE A 97 28.33 -7.36 -5.47
CA ILE A 97 27.12 -6.54 -5.61
C ILE A 97 27.12 -5.57 -4.44
N VAL A 98 27.10 -4.28 -4.74
CA VAL A 98 26.96 -3.21 -3.74
C VAL A 98 25.49 -2.79 -3.66
N PRO A 99 24.96 -2.53 -2.45
CA PRO A 99 23.59 -2.04 -2.30
C PRO A 99 23.47 -0.67 -2.97
N MET A 100 22.47 -0.53 -3.84
CA MET A 100 22.13 0.74 -4.49
C MET A 100 20.84 1.27 -3.85
N PRO A 101 20.80 2.56 -3.44
CA PRO A 101 19.56 3.16 -2.99
C PRO A 101 18.51 3.11 -4.10
N GLU A 102 17.30 2.66 -3.76
CA GLU A 102 16.15 2.66 -4.67
C GLU A 102 15.16 3.75 -4.27
N GLU A 103 14.42 4.26 -5.24
CA GLU A 103 13.42 5.30 -5.03
C GLU A 103 12.01 4.74 -5.32
N ILE A 104 11.16 4.68 -4.28
CA ILE A 104 9.77 4.27 -4.43
C ILE A 104 8.88 5.51 -4.57
N LYS A 105 8.12 5.58 -5.68
CA LYS A 105 7.13 6.63 -5.93
C LYS A 105 5.78 6.20 -5.39
N GLN A 106 5.20 6.99 -4.48
CA GLN A 106 3.88 6.73 -3.89
C GLN A 106 2.92 7.87 -4.17
N GLY A 107 1.77 7.52 -4.73
CA GLY A 107 0.68 8.46 -4.94
C GLY A 107 -0.04 8.78 -3.63
N TYR A 108 -0.65 9.96 -3.56
CA TYR A 108 -1.65 10.30 -2.55
C TYR A 108 -2.60 11.36 -3.12
N LEU A 109 -3.74 11.61 -2.49
CA LEU A 109 -4.71 12.60 -2.97
C LEU A 109 -4.79 13.82 -2.07
N GLU A 110 -5.05 14.96 -2.69
CA GLU A 110 -5.40 16.19 -2.01
C GLU A 110 -6.65 16.79 -2.64
N VAL A 111 -7.64 17.12 -1.82
CA VAL A 111 -8.76 17.97 -2.22
C VAL A 111 -8.38 19.42 -1.92
N ARG A 112 -8.32 20.23 -2.97
CA ARG A 112 -7.86 21.63 -2.94
C ARG A 112 -8.98 22.58 -3.32
N ASP A 113 -9.10 23.68 -2.58
CA ASP A 113 -9.98 24.78 -2.96
C ASP A 113 -9.49 25.42 -4.26
N MET A 114 -10.37 25.57 -5.25
CA MET A 114 -9.99 26.11 -6.57
C MET A 114 -9.66 27.60 -6.57
N THR A 115 -10.18 28.35 -5.59
CA THR A 115 -9.97 29.80 -5.47
C THR A 115 -8.66 30.09 -4.74
N THR A 116 -8.41 29.40 -3.62
CA THR A 116 -7.25 29.68 -2.77
C THR A 116 -6.06 28.75 -3.02
N GLY A 117 -6.28 27.61 -3.69
CA GLY A 117 -5.28 26.55 -3.88
C GLY A 117 -4.93 25.76 -2.61
N SER A 118 -5.56 26.09 -1.48
CA SER A 118 -5.30 25.49 -0.17
C SER A 118 -5.78 24.04 -0.13
N VAL A 119 -5.00 23.17 0.52
CA VAL A 119 -5.38 21.77 0.76
C VAL A 119 -6.42 21.72 1.87
N VAL A 120 -7.64 21.34 1.51
CA VAL A 120 -8.75 21.17 2.44
C VAL A 120 -8.69 19.79 3.09
N THR A 121 -8.42 18.74 2.29
CA THR A 121 -8.39 17.36 2.77
C THR A 121 -7.26 16.59 2.11
N ALA A 122 -6.40 15.98 2.92
CA ALA A 122 -5.40 15.01 2.46
C ALA A 122 -5.97 13.59 2.62
N ILE A 123 -5.86 12.77 1.58
CA ILE A 123 -6.28 11.38 1.59
C ILE A 123 -5.05 10.51 1.34
N GLU A 124 -4.70 9.69 2.32
CA GLU A 124 -3.58 8.76 2.29
C GLU A 124 -4.12 7.34 2.17
N VAL A 125 -3.86 6.69 1.03
CA VAL A 125 -3.98 5.23 0.94
C VAL A 125 -2.64 4.66 1.40
N LEU A 126 -2.64 3.88 2.47
CA LEU A 126 -1.39 3.36 3.03
C LEU A 126 -0.74 2.33 2.11
N SER A 127 0.58 2.28 2.21
CA SER A 127 1.43 1.33 1.51
C SER A 127 2.36 0.60 2.49
N PRO A 128 3.01 -0.49 2.07
CA PRO A 128 4.02 -1.19 2.87
C PRO A 128 5.07 -0.26 3.47
N VAL A 129 5.58 0.69 2.68
CA VAL A 129 6.61 1.66 3.12
C VAL A 129 6.13 2.55 4.26
N ASN A 130 4.82 2.83 4.34
CA ASN A 130 4.27 3.64 5.43
C ASN A 130 4.13 2.83 6.72
N LYS A 131 3.91 1.50 6.63
CA LYS A 131 3.64 0.65 7.78
C LYS A 131 4.85 -0.11 8.30
N ARG A 132 5.75 -0.55 7.43
CA ARG A 132 6.97 -1.29 7.79
C ARG A 132 7.89 -0.42 8.66
N SER A 133 8.49 -0.99 9.69
CA SER A 133 9.51 -0.28 10.49
C SER A 133 10.66 0.20 9.60
N GLY A 134 11.17 1.40 9.85
CA GLY A 134 12.26 2.00 9.07
C GLY A 134 11.96 3.43 8.64
N GLU A 135 12.84 3.98 7.82
CA GLU A 135 12.83 5.39 7.40
C GLU A 135 11.52 5.81 6.71
N GLY A 136 10.93 4.91 5.91
CA GLY A 136 9.65 5.13 5.24
C GLY A 136 8.51 5.45 6.21
N ARG A 137 8.35 4.61 7.25
CA ARG A 137 7.34 4.82 8.30
C ARG A 137 7.64 6.05 9.12
N GLU A 138 8.90 6.28 9.52
CA GLU A 138 9.26 7.48 10.26
C GLU A 138 8.94 8.77 9.49
N THR A 139 9.25 8.77 8.19
CA THR A 139 8.93 9.88 7.27
C THR A 139 7.43 10.07 7.16
N TYR A 140 6.67 8.99 7.02
CA TYR A 140 5.21 9.04 6.99
C TYR A 140 4.62 9.57 8.31
N LEU A 141 5.09 9.10 9.47
CA LEU A 141 4.61 9.55 10.77
C LEU A 141 4.89 11.05 11.01
N LYS A 142 6.05 11.55 10.59
CA LYS A 142 6.36 12.99 10.62
C LYS A 142 5.38 13.78 9.75
N LYS A 143 5.07 13.30 8.55
CA LYS A 143 4.06 13.92 7.67
C LYS A 143 2.67 13.89 8.33
N ARG A 144 2.25 12.73 8.84
CA ARG A 144 0.95 12.54 9.50
C ARG A 144 0.77 13.54 10.64
N GLN A 145 1.80 13.73 11.47
CA GLN A 145 1.79 14.73 12.54
C GLN A 145 1.67 16.17 12.02
N ARG A 146 2.34 16.52 10.91
CA ARG A 146 2.20 17.84 10.28
C ARG A 146 0.78 18.10 9.77
N VAL A 147 0.15 17.11 9.13
CA VAL A 147 -1.23 17.24 8.65
C VAL A 147 -2.19 17.40 9.83
N LEU A 148 -2.07 16.54 10.85
CA LEU A 148 -2.91 16.60 12.05
C LEU A 148 -2.73 17.91 12.84
N GLY A 149 -1.56 18.53 12.78
CA GLY A 149 -1.26 19.85 13.37
C GLY A 149 -1.61 21.05 12.49
N SER A 150 -2.22 20.83 11.31
CA SER A 150 -2.59 21.88 10.35
C SER A 150 -4.11 22.04 10.26
N LEU A 151 -4.57 23.03 9.47
CA LEU A 151 -5.99 23.22 9.17
C LEU A 151 -6.53 22.29 8.06
N THR A 152 -5.76 21.27 7.68
CA THR A 152 -6.14 20.30 6.64
C THR A 152 -6.75 19.07 7.29
N ASN A 153 -7.89 18.59 6.79
CA ASN A 153 -8.49 17.32 7.19
C ASN A 153 -7.61 16.14 6.75
N LEU A 154 -7.64 15.02 7.47
CA LEU A 154 -6.92 13.80 7.12
C LEU A 154 -7.89 12.63 6.97
N VAL A 155 -7.81 11.94 5.84
CA VAL A 155 -8.39 10.60 5.66
C VAL A 155 -7.25 9.62 5.42
N GLU A 156 -7.17 8.55 6.21
CA GLU A 156 -6.13 7.53 6.12
C GLU A 156 -6.80 6.17 5.91
N ILE A 157 -6.57 5.55 4.76
CA ILE A 157 -7.16 4.28 4.33
C ILE A 157 -6.08 3.20 4.45
N ASP A 158 -6.25 2.28 5.38
CA ASP A 158 -5.36 1.15 5.66
C ASP A 158 -6.03 -0.17 5.27
N LEU A 159 -5.68 -0.67 4.10
CA LEU A 159 -6.16 -1.96 3.56
C LEU A 159 -5.08 -3.05 3.62
N LEU A 160 -4.08 -2.89 4.50
CA LEU A 160 -2.97 -3.82 4.66
C LEU A 160 -3.03 -4.48 6.03
N ARG A 161 -3.18 -5.80 6.10
CA ARG A 161 -3.17 -6.55 7.37
C ARG A 161 -1.77 -6.69 7.97
N TRP A 162 -0.73 -6.63 7.12
CA TRP A 162 0.65 -6.74 7.57
C TRP A 162 1.12 -5.47 8.30
N TRP A 163 2.05 -5.64 9.24
CA TRP A 163 2.74 -4.62 10.03
C TRP A 163 1.84 -3.89 11.04
N LYS A 164 2.48 -3.14 11.94
CA LYS A 164 1.78 -2.39 12.98
C LYS A 164 0.91 -1.28 12.37
N PRO A 165 -0.37 -1.16 12.78
CA PRO A 165 -1.23 -0.04 12.39
C PRO A 165 -0.64 1.34 12.73
N MET A 166 -1.22 2.40 12.18
CA MET A 166 -0.85 3.78 12.55
C MET A 166 -1.20 4.07 14.02
N PRO A 167 -0.36 4.86 14.72
CA PRO A 167 -0.55 5.11 16.14
C PRO A 167 -1.82 5.94 16.40
N LEU A 168 -2.61 5.47 17.36
CA LEU A 168 -3.78 6.13 17.91
C LEU A 168 -3.63 6.15 19.44
N LEU A 169 -4.02 7.25 20.09
CA LEU A 169 -3.95 7.36 21.55
C LEU A 169 -5.02 6.46 22.17
N ASP A 170 -4.62 5.68 23.18
CA ASP A 170 -5.49 4.80 23.99
C ASP A 170 -6.42 3.88 23.19
N ASN A 171 -5.99 3.45 22.00
CA ASN A 171 -6.77 2.57 21.15
C ASN A 171 -6.32 1.11 21.28
N THR A 172 -7.23 0.26 21.75
CA THR A 172 -7.06 -1.21 21.83
C THR A 172 -7.82 -1.95 20.73
N ILE A 173 -8.41 -1.24 19.76
CA ILE A 173 -9.22 -1.84 18.71
C ILE A 173 -8.32 -2.57 17.70
N GLU A 174 -8.51 -3.88 17.63
CA GLU A 174 -7.96 -4.77 16.61
C GLU A 174 -8.92 -4.90 15.43
N SER A 175 -8.37 -4.94 14.22
CA SER A 175 -9.11 -5.04 12.97
C SER A 175 -8.13 -5.26 11.81
N ASP A 176 -8.59 -5.98 10.80
CA ASP A 176 -7.83 -6.27 9.58
C ASP A 176 -7.61 -4.98 8.75
N TYR A 177 -8.66 -4.18 8.59
CA TYR A 177 -8.65 -2.97 7.75
C TYR A 177 -9.29 -1.78 8.47
N ARG A 178 -8.82 -0.58 8.11
CA ARG A 178 -9.16 0.65 8.85
C ARG A 178 -9.30 1.84 7.91
N VAL A 179 -10.26 2.69 8.20
CA VAL A 179 -10.33 4.05 7.65
C VAL A 179 -10.41 5.04 8.80
N LEU A 180 -9.42 5.92 8.90
CA LEU A 180 -9.44 7.02 9.86
C LEU A 180 -9.88 8.30 9.16
N VAL A 181 -10.89 8.97 9.69
CA VAL A 181 -11.34 10.30 9.26
C VAL A 181 -11.10 11.29 10.41
N SER A 182 -10.11 12.16 10.24
CA SER A 182 -9.75 13.21 11.19
C SER A 182 -10.08 14.58 10.62
N ARG A 183 -11.21 15.11 11.05
CA ARG A 183 -11.72 16.44 10.73
C ARG A 183 -10.99 17.47 11.57
N GLU A 184 -10.52 18.53 10.94
CA GLU A 184 -9.78 19.62 11.57
C GLU A 184 -10.51 20.16 12.79
N GLU A 185 -11.80 20.45 12.65
CA GLU A 185 -12.62 21.12 13.65
C GLU A 185 -12.97 20.23 14.86
N ARG A 186 -12.76 18.91 14.75
CA ARG A 186 -13.07 17.94 15.82
C ARG A 186 -11.83 17.44 16.55
N ARG A 187 -10.62 17.86 16.15
CA ARG A 187 -9.38 17.40 16.78
C ARG A 187 -9.33 17.76 18.27
N PRO A 188 -8.77 16.88 19.13
CA PRO A 188 -8.00 15.68 18.80
C PRO A 188 -8.83 14.41 18.51
N ARG A 189 -10.17 14.50 18.46
CA ARG A 189 -11.02 13.34 18.14
C ARG A 189 -11.02 13.07 16.63
N ALA A 190 -11.19 11.80 16.27
CA ALA A 190 -11.31 11.32 14.90
C ALA A 190 -12.29 10.14 14.86
N GLU A 191 -12.83 9.86 13.69
CA GLU A 191 -13.72 8.74 13.42
C GLU A 191 -12.88 7.59 12.86
N LEU A 192 -12.93 6.41 13.49
CA LEU A 192 -12.25 5.21 13.02
C LEU A 192 -13.30 4.20 12.57
N TYR A 193 -13.33 3.93 11.28
CA TYR A 193 -14.08 2.82 10.70
C TYR A 193 -13.15 1.61 10.67
N THR A 194 -13.64 0.47 11.17
CA THR A 194 -12.90 -0.78 11.19
C THR A 194 -13.71 -1.84 10.47
N CYS A 195 -13.04 -2.69 9.70
CA CYS A 195 -13.66 -3.87 9.10
C CYS A 195 -12.70 -5.05 9.17
N ASN A 196 -13.27 -6.23 9.35
CA ASN A 196 -12.56 -7.50 9.30
C ASN A 196 -12.80 -8.19 7.95
N LEU A 197 -11.95 -9.16 7.61
CA LEU A 197 -12.02 -9.89 6.34
C LEU A 197 -13.42 -10.35 5.88
N PRO A 198 -14.31 -10.88 6.76
CA PRO A 198 -15.65 -11.31 6.36
C PRO A 198 -16.65 -10.17 6.10
N GLU A 199 -16.28 -8.92 6.36
CA GLU A 199 -17.16 -7.76 6.32
C GLU A 199 -16.90 -6.92 5.07
N GLN A 200 -17.92 -6.19 4.61
CA GLN A 200 -17.76 -5.20 3.55
C GLN A 200 -16.93 -4.00 4.03
N LEU A 201 -16.16 -3.41 3.12
CA LEU A 201 -15.46 -2.15 3.37
C LEU A 201 -16.46 -1.01 3.62
N PRO A 202 -16.12 -0.06 4.50
CA PRO A 202 -17.06 0.96 4.93
C PRO A 202 -17.29 2.01 3.85
N THR A 203 -18.51 2.58 3.88
CA THR A 203 -18.82 3.85 3.24
C THR A 203 -18.64 4.97 4.26
N PHE A 204 -17.96 6.05 3.87
CA PHE A 204 -17.69 7.19 4.76
C PHE A 204 -17.83 8.54 4.05
N SER A 205 -18.07 9.60 4.81
CA SER A 205 -18.10 10.96 4.28
C SER A 205 -16.70 11.55 4.24
N LEU A 206 -16.30 12.09 3.08
CA LEU A 206 -15.02 12.78 2.96
C LEU A 206 -15.15 14.20 3.56
N PRO A 207 -14.39 14.55 4.61
CA PRO A 207 -14.43 15.90 5.16
C PRO A 207 -14.08 16.93 4.09
N LEU A 208 -14.81 18.04 4.05
CA LEU A 208 -14.46 19.26 3.31
C LEU A 208 -14.40 20.42 4.30
N ARG A 209 -14.80 21.63 3.88
CA ARG A 209 -15.02 22.73 4.83
C ARG A 209 -16.39 22.57 5.51
N PRO A 210 -16.56 23.07 6.75
CA PRO A 210 -17.79 22.89 7.52
C PRO A 210 -19.08 23.36 6.83
N GLU A 211 -18.98 24.33 5.91
CA GLU A 211 -20.13 24.85 5.15
C GLU A 211 -20.53 24.02 3.94
N ASP A 212 -19.71 23.05 3.53
CA ASP A 212 -19.93 22.28 2.30
C ASP A 212 -20.52 20.90 2.55
N SER A 213 -21.30 20.43 1.58
CA SER A 213 -21.76 19.05 1.58
C SER A 213 -20.58 18.11 1.32
N GLU A 214 -20.41 17.16 2.22
CA GLU A 214 -19.35 16.15 2.11
C GLU A 214 -19.72 15.08 1.09
N PRO A 215 -18.81 14.75 0.15
CA PRO A 215 -19.05 13.67 -0.80
C PRO A 215 -18.93 12.32 -0.07
N ILE A 216 -19.68 11.34 -0.57
CA ILE A 216 -19.68 9.99 -0.02
C ILE A 216 -18.64 9.16 -0.78
N VAL A 217 -17.80 8.46 -0.03
CA VAL A 217 -16.83 7.49 -0.55
C VAL A 217 -17.30 6.09 -0.18
N ASP A 218 -17.81 5.36 -1.18
CA ASP A 218 -18.11 3.93 -1.07
C ASP A 218 -16.86 3.12 -1.38
N LEU A 219 -16.12 2.73 -0.33
CA LEU A 219 -14.86 2.04 -0.50
C LEU A 219 -15.05 0.61 -1.06
N GLN A 220 -16.20 -0.03 -0.78
CA GLN A 220 -16.50 -1.36 -1.32
C GLN A 220 -16.71 -1.29 -2.84
N ALA A 221 -17.48 -0.33 -3.34
CA ALA A 221 -17.68 -0.15 -4.77
C ALA A 221 -16.36 0.16 -5.50
N ILE A 222 -15.48 0.95 -4.87
CA ILE A 222 -14.16 1.29 -5.40
C ILE A 222 -13.27 0.04 -5.46
N ILE A 223 -13.15 -0.76 -4.39
CA ILE A 223 -12.28 -1.94 -4.43
C ILE A 223 -12.80 -2.99 -5.42
N ASN A 224 -14.12 -3.14 -5.56
CA ASN A 224 -14.70 -4.02 -6.59
C ASN A 224 -14.30 -3.54 -8.00
N SER A 225 -14.32 -2.23 -8.23
CA SER A 225 -13.86 -1.64 -9.49
C SER A 225 -12.36 -1.84 -9.73
N VAL A 226 -11.52 -1.80 -8.68
CA VAL A 226 -10.08 -2.14 -8.78
C VAL A 226 -9.93 -3.60 -9.21
N TYR A 227 -10.65 -4.50 -8.55
CA TYR A 227 -10.62 -5.94 -8.84
C TYR A 227 -10.98 -6.22 -10.31
N GLU A 228 -12.08 -5.63 -10.78
CA GLU A 228 -12.59 -5.83 -12.15
C GLU A 228 -11.69 -5.16 -13.20
N ARG A 229 -11.32 -3.89 -13.03
CA ARG A 229 -10.51 -3.15 -14.02
C ARG A 229 -9.07 -3.65 -14.07
N GLY A 230 -8.54 -4.17 -12.96
CA GLY A 230 -7.24 -4.81 -12.90
C GLY A 230 -7.23 -6.24 -13.45
N GLY A 231 -8.39 -6.85 -13.73
CA GLY A 231 -8.49 -8.20 -14.26
C GLY A 231 -7.91 -9.25 -13.32
N TYR A 232 -8.17 -9.11 -12.01
CA TYR A 232 -7.59 -10.00 -10.99
C TYR A 232 -8.26 -11.38 -10.95
N ASP A 233 -9.42 -11.53 -11.59
CA ASP A 233 -10.18 -12.78 -11.64
C ASP A 233 -9.46 -13.94 -12.32
N TYR A 234 -8.48 -13.66 -13.20
CA TYR A 234 -7.65 -14.69 -13.85
C TYR A 234 -6.16 -14.58 -13.49
N GLN A 235 -5.77 -13.59 -12.67
CA GLN A 235 -4.39 -13.41 -12.22
C GLN A 235 -4.14 -14.02 -10.84
N LEU A 236 -5.16 -14.07 -9.99
CA LEU A 236 -5.06 -14.57 -8.64
C LEU A 236 -5.18 -16.10 -8.61
N ASP A 237 -4.21 -16.76 -8.01
CA ASP A 237 -4.26 -18.19 -7.70
C ASP A 237 -4.78 -18.39 -6.26
N TYR A 238 -6.08 -18.66 -6.13
CA TYR A 238 -6.75 -18.88 -4.85
C TYR A 238 -6.40 -20.23 -4.18
N ASP A 239 -5.62 -21.10 -4.84
CA ASP A 239 -5.09 -22.32 -4.21
C ASP A 239 -3.85 -22.03 -3.35
N GLN A 240 -3.20 -20.88 -3.54
CA GLN A 240 -2.07 -20.44 -2.70
C GLN A 240 -2.56 -19.76 -1.42
N GLU A 241 -1.75 -19.77 -0.35
CA GLU A 241 -2.07 -18.95 0.82
C GLU A 241 -1.76 -17.47 0.52
N PRO A 242 -2.65 -16.51 0.84
CA PRO A 242 -2.36 -15.10 0.58
C PRO A 242 -1.26 -14.57 1.48
N VAL A 243 -0.73 -13.40 1.11
CA VAL A 243 0.34 -12.71 1.83
C VAL A 243 -0.23 -11.37 2.32
N PRO A 244 -0.44 -11.15 3.64
CA PRO A 244 -0.19 -12.06 4.76
C PRO A 244 -1.13 -13.26 4.85
N ALA A 245 -0.59 -14.34 5.41
CA ALA A 245 -1.32 -15.55 5.73
C ALA A 245 -2.53 -15.24 6.63
N PHE A 246 -3.57 -16.06 6.49
CA PHE A 246 -4.75 -15.93 7.32
C PHE A 246 -4.47 -16.27 8.79
N SER A 247 -5.21 -15.61 9.69
CA SER A 247 -5.38 -16.14 11.05
C SER A 247 -6.08 -17.51 10.99
N GLU A 248 -5.95 -18.32 12.04
CA GLU A 248 -6.58 -19.65 12.05
C GLU A 248 -8.10 -19.59 11.80
N ASN A 249 -8.79 -18.63 12.42
CA ASN A 249 -10.22 -18.43 12.23
C ASN A 249 -10.56 -18.01 10.79
N ASN A 250 -9.81 -17.06 10.23
CA ASN A 250 -10.06 -16.57 8.87
C ASN A 250 -9.71 -17.62 7.81
N ARG A 251 -8.78 -18.54 8.11
CA ARG A 251 -8.40 -19.63 7.20
C ARG A 251 -9.55 -20.62 7.00
N ILE A 252 -10.28 -20.96 8.07
CA ILE A 252 -11.45 -21.84 7.99
C ILE A 252 -12.56 -21.19 7.16
N TRP A 253 -12.88 -19.94 7.49
CA TRP A 253 -13.88 -19.15 6.76
C TRP A 253 -13.54 -19.00 5.26
N ALA A 254 -12.30 -18.61 4.93
CA ALA A 254 -11.88 -18.44 3.54
C ALA A 254 -11.96 -19.74 2.75
N LYS A 255 -11.60 -20.89 3.36
CA LYS A 255 -11.73 -22.21 2.71
C LYS A 255 -13.17 -22.59 2.40
N GLU A 256 -14.12 -22.24 3.26
CA GLU A 256 -15.54 -22.48 3.01
C GLU A 256 -16.05 -21.58 1.89
N LEU A 257 -15.67 -20.30 1.92
CA LEU A 257 -16.05 -19.31 0.93
C LEU A 257 -15.55 -19.67 -0.48
N LEU A 258 -14.27 -20.04 -0.61
CA LEU A 258 -13.66 -20.42 -1.88
C LEU A 258 -14.29 -21.69 -2.48
N LYS A 259 -14.76 -22.64 -1.66
CA LYS A 259 -15.49 -23.83 -2.15
C LYS A 259 -16.86 -23.49 -2.74
N THR A 260 -17.49 -22.41 -2.27
CA THR A 260 -18.82 -21.98 -2.74
C THR A 260 -18.76 -21.00 -3.92
N GLY A 261 -17.62 -20.32 -4.12
CA GLY A 261 -17.45 -19.28 -5.12
C GLY A 261 -16.79 -19.74 -6.43
N ILE A 262 -16.31 -20.99 -6.50
CA ILE A 262 -15.77 -21.64 -7.71
C ILE A 262 -16.86 -22.46 -8.39
#